data_AF-A0A2Z4FIJ7-F1
#
_entry.id   AF-A0A2Z4FIJ7-F1
#
_cell.length_a   1.000
_cell.length_b   1.000
_cell.length_c   1.000
_cell.angle_alpha   90.00
_cell.angle_beta   90.00
_cell.angle_gamma   90.00
#
_symmetry.space_group_name_H-M   'P 1'
#
loop_
_entity.id
_entity.type
_entity.pdbx_description
1 polymer ?
#
loop_
_entity_poly.entity_id
_entity_poly.type
_entity_poly.pdbx_seq_one_letter_code
_entity_poly.pdbx_strand_id
1 'polypeptide(L)' 'MLLACAASFLLLGCVTPQPGPRYVEQITSSKDTVKLLYSQPIGEQTRRGLIECDRAADGALQNCQNVNIHFNDEE' A
#
# COMPACT_ATOMS: atom_id res chain seq x y z
N MET A 1 10.76 38.71 -38.17
CA MET A 1 10.46 37.27 -38.21
C MET A 1 10.35 36.79 -36.78
N LEU A 2 9.11 36.69 -36.27
CA LEU A 2 8.79 36.20 -34.94
C LEU A 2 8.84 34.67 -34.97
N LEU A 3 9.87 34.06 -34.39
CA LEU A 3 9.79 32.65 -34.00
C LEU A 3 9.38 32.61 -32.53
N ALA A 4 8.08 32.47 -32.32
CA ALA A 4 7.52 32.20 -31.01
C ALA A 4 7.93 30.78 -30.58
N CYS A 5 8.71 30.68 -29.49
CA CYS A 5 8.81 29.44 -28.70
C CYS A 5 7.42 29.14 -28.15
N ALA A 6 6.67 28.29 -28.84
CA ALA A 6 5.42 27.74 -28.36
C ALA A 6 5.71 26.86 -27.14
N ALA A 7 5.51 27.44 -25.95
CA ALA A 7 5.52 26.75 -24.68
C ALA A 7 4.30 25.82 -24.58
N SER A 8 4.41 24.62 -25.15
CA SER A 8 3.46 23.53 -24.94
C SER A 8 3.88 22.68 -23.74
N PHE A 9 3.97 23.29 -22.56
CA PHE A 9 4.04 22.58 -21.28
C PHE A 9 2.63 22.53 -20.67
N LEU A 10 1.70 21.83 -21.33
CA LEU A 10 0.38 21.58 -20.79
C LEU A 10 0.30 20.14 -20.28
N LEU A 11 0.26 20.01 -18.96
CA LEU A 11 -0.58 19.04 -18.23
C LEU A 11 -0.18 17.55 -18.27
N LEU A 12 1.12 17.23 -18.34
CA LEU A 12 1.59 15.97 -17.71
C LEU A 12 1.79 16.24 -16.21
N GLY A 13 0.70 16.54 -15.50
CA GLY A 13 0.73 16.38 -14.05
C GLY A 13 1.09 14.92 -13.81
N CYS A 14 2.24 14.67 -13.18
CA CYS A 14 2.63 13.33 -12.79
C CYS A 14 1.45 12.74 -11.99
N VAL A 15 0.65 11.88 -12.62
CA VAL A 15 -0.38 11.13 -11.93
C VAL A 15 0.39 10.14 -11.08
N THR A 16 0.75 10.57 -9.87
CA THR A 16 1.36 9.66 -8.90
C THR A 16 0.32 8.58 -8.67
N PRO A 17 0.65 7.29 -8.92
CA PRO A 17 -0.33 6.23 -8.79
C PRO A 17 -0.91 6.27 -7.38
N GLN A 18 -2.20 6.58 -7.30
CA GLN A 18 -2.87 6.64 -6.01
C GLN A 18 -3.06 5.19 -5.52
N PRO A 19 -2.66 4.90 -4.27
CA PRO A 19 -2.89 3.58 -3.70
C PRO A 19 -4.40 3.35 -3.56
N GLY A 20 -4.90 2.26 -4.13
CA GLY A 20 -6.27 1.81 -3.97
C GLY A 20 -6.53 1.19 -2.59
N PRO A 21 -7.72 0.62 -2.36
CA PRO A 21 -8.03 -0.04 -1.10
C PRO A 21 -7.14 -1.25 -0.85
N ARG A 22 -6.92 -1.58 0.42
CA ARG A 22 -6.22 -2.80 0.82
C ARG A 22 -7.20 -3.96 0.87
N TYR A 23 -6.83 -5.06 0.26
CA TYR A 23 -7.57 -6.32 0.30
C TYR A 23 -6.82 -7.28 1.23
N VAL A 24 -7.49 -7.74 2.28
CA VAL A 24 -6.89 -8.70 3.22
C VAL A 24 -6.94 -10.09 2.59
N GLU A 25 -5.77 -10.67 2.38
CA GLU A 25 -5.59 -11.99 1.74
C GLU A 25 -5.56 -13.10 2.79
N GLN A 26 -4.93 -12.83 3.94
CA GLN A 26 -4.82 -13.80 5.03
C GLN A 26 -4.84 -13.09 6.38
N ILE A 27 -5.47 -13.73 7.36
CA ILE A 27 -5.46 -13.32 8.76
C ILE A 27 -4.81 -14.44 9.56
N THR A 28 -3.80 -14.12 10.36
CA THR A 28 -3.19 -15.04 11.30
C THR A 28 -3.25 -14.45 12.69
N SER A 29 -3.67 -15.25 13.67
CA SER A 29 -3.89 -14.80 15.03
C SER A 29 -3.08 -15.64 16.01
N SER A 30 -2.40 -14.97 16.93
CA SER A 30 -1.84 -15.56 18.14
C SER A 30 -2.61 -15.06 19.37
N LYS A 31 -2.11 -15.39 20.58
CA LYS A 31 -2.69 -14.96 21.84
C LYS A 31 -2.71 -13.44 21.97
N ASP A 32 -1.58 -12.80 21.68
CA ASP A 32 -1.37 -11.37 21.94
C ASP A 32 -1.29 -10.54 20.65
N THR A 33 -1.31 -11.17 19.46
CA THR A 33 -1.03 -10.50 18.18
C THR A 33 -1.96 -10.98 17.06
N VAL A 34 -2.30 -10.09 16.14
CA VAL A 34 -2.98 -10.39 14.89
C VAL A 34 -2.16 -9.85 13.72
N LYS A 35 -1.98 -10.67 12.70
CA LYS A 35 -1.26 -10.37 11.46
C LYS A 35 -2.21 -10.44 10.29
N LEU A 36 -2.21 -9.40 9.46
CA LEU A 36 -3.07 -9.23 8.30
C LEU A 36 -2.18 -9.09 7.07
N LEU A 37 -2.12 -10.13 6.24
CA LEU A 37 -1.49 -10.04 4.93
C LEU A 37 -2.47 -9.34 3.99
N TYR A 38 -2.01 -8.33 3.26
CA TYR A 38 -2.83 -7.59 2.32
C TYR A 38 -2.14 -7.41 0.97
N SER A 39 -2.96 -7.28 -0.08
CA SER A 39 -2.59 -6.69 -1.36
C SER A 39 -3.23 -5.32 -1.53
N GLN A 40 -2.52 -4.44 -2.22
CA GLN A 40 -2.96 -3.07 -2.50
C GLN A 40 -2.57 -2.71 -3.93
N PRO A 41 -3.54 -2.39 -4.81
CA PRO A 41 -3.23 -1.87 -6.13
C PRO A 41 -2.63 -0.45 -6.01
N ILE A 42 -1.55 -0.19 -6.72
CA ILE A 42 -0.85 1.10 -6.81
C ILE A 42 -0.56 1.35 -8.30
N GLY A 43 -1.49 2.01 -8.98
CA GLY A 43 -1.44 2.13 -10.44
C GLY A 43 -1.62 0.76 -11.09
N GLU A 44 -0.66 0.35 -11.93
CA GLU A 44 -0.65 -0.94 -12.61
C GLU A 44 0.01 -2.07 -11.79
N GLN A 45 0.59 -1.72 -10.64
CA GLN A 45 1.28 -2.69 -9.77
C GLN A 45 0.41 -3.09 -8.58
N THR A 46 0.62 -4.30 -8.07
CA THR A 46 0.03 -4.75 -6.80
C THR A 46 1.14 -4.86 -5.77
N ARG A 47 1.05 -4.08 -4.71
CA ARG A 47 1.95 -4.18 -3.56
C ARG A 47 1.36 -5.11 -2.53
N ARG A 48 2.15 -6.08 -2.06
CA ARG A 48 1.83 -6.88 -0.87
C ARG A 48 2.45 -6.26 0.38
N GLY A 49 1.78 -6.44 1.51
CA GLY A 49 2.20 -5.90 2.81
C GLY A 49 1.63 -6.71 3.96
N LEU A 50 2.20 -6.54 5.15
CA LEU A 50 1.70 -7.13 6.37
C LEU A 50 1.39 -6.03 7.38
N ILE A 51 0.21 -6.07 8.00
CA ILE A 51 -0.14 -5.27 9.17
C ILE A 51 -0.07 -6.18 10.38
N GLU A 52 0.63 -5.76 11.42
CA GLU A 52 0.68 -6.43 12.71
C GLU A 52 0.03 -5.53 13.75
N CYS A 53 -0.91 -6.09 14.52
CA CYS A 53 -1.64 -5.42 15.59
C CYS A 53 -1.50 -6.23 16.88
N ASP A 54 -1.47 -5.54 18.02
CA ASP A 54 -1.65 -6.17 19.33
C ASP A 54 -3.13 -6.47 19.56
N ARG A 55 -3.41 -7.56 20.26
CA ARG A 55 -4.76 -7.89 20.73
C ARG A 55 -4.90 -7.50 22.21
N ALA A 56 -5.80 -6.57 22.48
CA ALA A 56 -6.18 -6.21 23.84
C ALA A 56 -7.03 -7.34 24.50
N ALA A 57 -7.17 -7.29 25.83
CA ALA A 57 -7.88 -8.31 26.60
C ALA A 57 -9.39 -8.42 26.23
N ASP A 58 -9.97 -7.34 25.71
CA ASP A 58 -11.34 -7.30 25.19
C ASP A 58 -11.46 -7.78 23.73
N GLY A 59 -10.35 -8.17 23.12
CA GLY A 59 -10.28 -8.61 21.73
C GLY A 59 -10.10 -7.48 20.72
N ALA A 60 -10.07 -6.22 21.14
CA ALA A 60 -9.82 -5.10 20.25
C ALA A 60 -8.39 -5.14 19.69
N LEU A 61 -8.24 -4.70 18.44
CA LEU A 61 -6.93 -4.55 17.80
C LEU A 61 -6.38 -3.15 18.07
N GLN A 62 -5.15 -3.08 18.56
CA GLN A 62 -4.47 -1.83 18.89
C GLN A 62 -3.03 -1.85 18.36
N ASN A 63 -2.38 -0.69 18.33
CA ASN A 63 -0.98 -0.54 17.90
C ASN A 63 -0.70 -1.14 16.51
N CYS A 64 -1.67 -1.08 15.59
CA CYS A 64 -1.53 -1.65 14.25
C CYS A 64 -0.48 -0.90 13.42
N GLN A 65 0.51 -1.63 12.91
CA GLN A 65 1.61 -1.07 12.13
C GLN A 65 1.91 -1.91 10.89
N ASN A 66 2.38 -1.26 9.82
CA ASN A 66 2.90 -1.98 8.66
C ASN A 66 4.26 -2.56 9.01
N VAL A 67 4.42 -3.87 8.85
CA VAL A 67 5.71 -4.54 8.99
C VAL A 67 6.48 -4.39 7.69
N ASN A 68 7.74 -3.98 7.76
CA ASN A 68 8.59 -3.90 6.59
C ASN A 68 9.03 -5.31 6.18
N ILE A 69 8.38 -5.86 5.15
CA ILE A 69 8.65 -7.20 4.62
C ILE A 69 8.97 -7.05 3.15
N HIS A 70 10.07 -7.67 2.73
CA HIS A 70 10.36 -7.88 1.32
C HIS A 70 9.74 -9.20 0.89
N PHE A 71 8.72 -9.10 0.06
CA PHE A 71 8.17 -10.26 -0.62
C PHE A 71 9.11 -10.57 -1.77
N ASN A 72 9.68 -11.78 -1.77
CA ASN A 72 10.31 -12.29 -2.98
C ASN A 72 9.17 -12.59 -3.94
N ASP A 73 8.98 -11.69 -4.90
CA ASP A 73 8.16 -11.98 -6.06
C ASP A 73 9.00 -12.94 -6.91
N GLU A 74 8.82 -14.25 -6.71
CA GLU A 74 9.33 -15.24 -7.66
C GLU A 74 8.58 -15.01 -8.98
N GLU A 75 9.31 -14.51 -9.98
CA GLU A 75 8.90 -14.40 -11.40
C GLU A 75 8.52 -15.76 -12.00
#